data_AF-A0A1R1JAH2-F1
#
_entry.id   AF-A0A1R1JAH2-F1
#
_cell.length_a   1.000
_cell.length_b   1.000
_cell.length_c   1.000
_cell.angle_alpha   90.00
_cell.angle_beta   90.00
_cell.angle_gamma   90.00
#
_symmetry.space_group_name_H-M   'P 1'
#
loop_
_entity.id
_entity.type
_entity.pdbx_description
1 polymer ?
#
loop_
_entity_poly.entity_id
_entity_poly.type
_entity_poly.pdbx_seq_one_letter_code
_entity_poly.pdbx_strand_id
1 'polypeptide(L)'
;MMVLAPGANTALGAPQCSWTLECANTSAFGEYAAVALLPVDDKRQPKGDAALFQVERDWMEWSGSQEKIGCRLNLSALPAGADRVLVVVYTFSAIGPVRELRSLRLQVDDQIEFSLNLSENGESAIIIGEFYCRNQQWKFRALAEGSAYGLSALGRRIGLAIDDAHPDRRPRSSDSCRAASGTGFAISATHILTCAHVIEDMQEIHIASLEGRHRAEPVVVDRRNDLALLRVQGAPVFKQVFFRDGTGCDLGEQVVAMGFPLAGLTGGGVQVTQGGVSALFGLHNDASLLQFTAPIQPGSSGSPLFDTSGAVVGMVTSTVPDAQNMNFAVKAGLALAFLDACGVVASRTPSGKTFTTAQISREAQQFLWRIDARNP
;
A
#
# COMPACT_ATOMS: atom_id res chain seq x y z
N MET A 1 34.54 -20.24 -12.49
CA MET A 1 33.35 -19.73 -11.81
C MET A 1 33.46 -20.07 -10.34
N MET A 2 33.44 -19.06 -9.47
CA MET A 2 33.58 -19.17 -8.03
C MET A 2 32.19 -19.11 -7.39
N VAL A 3 31.85 -20.13 -6.61
CA VAL A 3 30.56 -20.22 -5.94
C VAL A 3 30.65 -19.59 -4.56
N LEU A 4 29.76 -18.65 -4.25
CA LEU A 4 29.66 -18.02 -2.95
C LEU A 4 28.58 -18.68 -2.10
N ALA A 5 28.86 -18.82 -0.80
CA ALA A 5 27.87 -19.11 0.22
C ALA A 5 27.33 -17.79 0.81
N PRO A 6 26.15 -17.76 1.45
CA PRO A 6 25.67 -16.58 2.18
C PRO A 6 26.72 -16.05 3.17
N GLY A 7 26.97 -14.74 3.14
CA GLY A 7 27.99 -14.06 3.95
C GLY A 7 29.40 -14.04 3.32
N ALA A 8 29.69 -14.89 2.34
CA ALA A 8 30.96 -14.88 1.63
C ALA A 8 31.05 -13.67 0.68
N ASN A 9 32.26 -13.20 0.43
CA ASN A 9 32.51 -12.06 -0.44
C ASN A 9 33.76 -12.26 -1.30
N THR A 10 33.83 -11.49 -2.39
CA THR A 10 34.95 -11.50 -3.34
C THR A 10 35.17 -10.14 -3.94
N ALA A 11 36.37 -9.90 -4.44
CA ALA A 11 36.69 -8.71 -5.20
C ALA A 11 36.10 -8.79 -6.61
N LEU A 12 35.70 -7.62 -7.13
CA LEU A 12 35.38 -7.42 -8.54
C LEU A 12 36.64 -7.00 -9.30
N GLY A 13 36.72 -7.38 -10.58
CA GLY A 13 37.85 -7.02 -11.45
C GLY A 13 37.82 -5.56 -11.92
N ALA A 14 36.64 -4.95 -11.96
CA ALA A 14 36.43 -3.58 -12.40
C ALA A 14 35.24 -2.93 -11.65
N PRO A 15 35.15 -1.59 -11.62
CA PRO A 15 33.99 -0.88 -11.09
C PRO A 15 32.75 -0.98 -12.00
N GLN A 16 32.92 -1.46 -13.23
CA GLN A 16 31.80 -1.82 -14.10
C GLN A 16 31.62 -3.33 -14.04
N CYS A 17 30.41 -3.78 -13.70
CA CYS A 17 30.06 -5.20 -13.66
C CYS A 17 28.66 -5.43 -14.21
N SER A 18 28.40 -6.63 -14.69
CA SER A 18 27.08 -7.09 -15.06
C SER A 18 26.69 -8.30 -14.22
N TRP A 19 25.42 -8.38 -13.86
CA TRP A 19 24.89 -9.55 -13.19
C TRP A 19 23.61 -10.02 -13.85
N THR A 20 23.33 -11.32 -13.68
CA THR A 20 22.07 -11.93 -14.11
C THR A 20 21.43 -12.70 -12.97
N LEU A 21 20.11 -12.68 -12.91
CA LEU A 21 19.31 -13.35 -11.91
C LEU A 21 18.25 -14.21 -12.59
N GLU A 22 18.26 -15.49 -12.25
CA GLU A 22 17.28 -16.47 -12.66
C GLU A 22 16.54 -17.00 -11.42
N CYS A 23 15.29 -17.41 -11.61
CA CYS A 23 14.58 -18.16 -10.60
C CYS A 23 13.95 -19.42 -11.21
N ALA A 24 13.64 -20.41 -10.38
CA ALA A 24 13.06 -21.66 -10.88
C ALA A 24 11.66 -21.49 -11.47
N ASN A 25 10.94 -20.42 -11.08
CA ASN A 25 9.65 -20.06 -11.67
C ASN A 25 9.83 -18.97 -12.73
N THR A 26 10.02 -19.37 -13.98
CA THR A 26 10.49 -18.47 -15.06
C THR A 26 9.51 -17.35 -15.45
N SER A 27 8.23 -17.40 -15.04
CA SER A 27 7.28 -16.30 -15.27
C SER A 27 7.17 -15.30 -14.11
N ALA A 28 7.81 -15.57 -12.97
CA ALA A 28 7.54 -14.84 -11.74
C ALA A 28 7.93 -13.35 -11.80
N PHE A 29 9.06 -13.05 -12.44
CA PHE A 29 9.56 -11.69 -12.53
C PHE A 29 8.75 -10.87 -13.53
N GLY A 30 8.21 -9.75 -13.05
CA GLY A 30 7.30 -8.90 -13.82
C GLY A 30 5.85 -9.40 -13.84
N GLU A 31 5.53 -10.52 -13.19
CA GLU A 31 4.15 -10.96 -12.93
C GLU A 31 3.77 -10.66 -11.47
N TYR A 32 4.53 -11.19 -10.51
CA TYR A 32 4.29 -10.97 -9.08
C TYR A 32 5.57 -10.65 -8.27
N ALA A 33 6.75 -10.82 -8.87
CA ALA A 33 8.05 -10.52 -8.25
C ALA A 33 8.91 -9.58 -9.10
N ALA A 34 9.90 -8.95 -8.47
CA ALA A 34 10.81 -8.01 -9.10
C ALA A 34 12.13 -7.88 -8.33
N VAL A 35 13.05 -7.10 -8.91
CA VAL A 35 14.33 -6.75 -8.31
C VAL A 35 14.41 -5.24 -8.13
N ALA A 36 14.96 -4.80 -7.01
CA ALA A 36 15.27 -3.42 -6.71
C ALA A 36 16.74 -3.27 -6.32
N LEU A 37 17.35 -2.18 -6.76
CA LEU A 37 18.70 -1.80 -6.37
C LEU A 37 18.68 -0.54 -5.53
N LEU A 38 19.30 -0.60 -4.36
CA LEU A 38 19.29 0.49 -3.39
C LEU A 38 20.71 1.05 -3.19
N PRO A 39 21.01 2.27 -3.68
CA PRO A 39 22.29 2.92 -3.41
C PRO A 39 22.32 3.46 -1.98
N VAL A 40 23.25 2.96 -1.17
CA VAL A 40 23.35 3.28 0.27
C VAL A 40 24.79 3.57 0.70
N ASP A 41 24.97 4.12 1.90
CA ASP A 41 26.27 4.23 2.57
C ASP A 41 26.62 3.01 3.45
N ASP A 42 27.76 3.08 4.14
CA ASP A 42 28.25 2.06 5.08
C ASP A 42 27.28 1.75 6.23
N LYS A 43 26.41 2.70 6.59
CA LYS A 43 25.34 2.56 7.58
C LYS A 43 24.01 2.12 6.97
N ARG A 44 24.00 1.77 5.67
CA ARG A 44 22.81 1.43 4.87
C ARG A 44 21.78 2.57 4.78
N GLN A 45 22.20 3.82 4.93
CA GLN A 45 21.32 4.97 4.68
C GLN A 45 21.28 5.26 3.17
N PRO A 46 20.08 5.49 2.60
CA PRO A 46 19.91 5.76 1.18
C PRO A 46 20.59 7.07 0.77
N LYS A 47 21.26 7.06 -0.38
CA LYS A 47 21.97 8.23 -0.95
C LYS A 47 21.44 8.65 -2.32
N GLY A 48 20.38 8.00 -2.77
CA GLY A 48 19.65 8.31 -3.99
C GLY A 48 18.41 7.46 -4.07
N ASP A 49 17.66 7.63 -5.15
CA ASP A 49 16.46 6.83 -5.37
C ASP A 49 16.81 5.36 -5.64
N ALA A 50 15.86 4.48 -5.30
CA ALA A 50 15.91 3.08 -5.72
C ALA A 50 15.81 2.96 -7.26
N ALA A 51 16.61 2.06 -7.84
CA ALA A 51 16.37 1.58 -9.19
C ALA A 51 15.44 0.35 -9.09
N LEU A 52 14.15 0.58 -9.32
CA LEU A 52 13.15 -0.49 -9.33
C LEU A 52 13.18 -1.21 -10.68
N PHE A 53 12.54 -2.38 -10.74
CA PHE A 53 12.51 -3.19 -11.96
C PHE A 53 12.03 -2.36 -13.17
N GLN A 54 12.83 -2.40 -14.25
CA GLN A 54 12.65 -1.65 -15.50
C GLN A 54 12.71 -0.10 -15.36
N VAL A 55 13.18 0.42 -14.23
CA VAL A 55 13.49 1.84 -14.05
C VAL A 55 15.01 2.00 -14.07
N GLU A 56 15.54 2.55 -15.17
CA GLU A 56 16.97 2.82 -15.36
C GLU A 56 17.43 4.03 -14.54
N ARG A 57 18.73 4.10 -14.27
CA ARG A 57 19.39 5.26 -13.62
C ARG A 57 20.73 5.52 -14.30
N ASP A 58 21.29 6.71 -14.11
CA ASP A 58 22.59 7.09 -14.71
C ASP A 58 23.77 6.14 -14.37
N TRP A 59 23.62 5.36 -13.30
CA TRP A 59 24.61 4.39 -12.83
C TRP A 59 24.25 2.92 -13.12
N MET A 60 23.09 2.65 -13.73
CA MET A 60 22.65 1.29 -14.05
C MET A 60 21.66 1.18 -15.21
N GLU A 61 21.79 0.08 -15.95
CA GLU A 61 20.91 -0.27 -17.07
C GLU A 61 20.36 -1.67 -16.86
N TRP A 62 19.05 -1.84 -17.07
CA TRP A 62 18.41 -3.15 -17.07
C TRP A 62 18.66 -3.87 -18.41
N SER A 63 18.71 -5.19 -18.38
CA SER A 63 18.86 -6.05 -19.56
C SER A 63 18.18 -7.39 -19.32
N GLY A 64 18.18 -8.26 -20.32
CA GLY A 64 17.60 -9.61 -20.19
C GLY A 64 16.08 -9.65 -20.43
N SER A 65 15.44 -10.65 -19.85
CA SER A 65 14.01 -10.96 -20.00
C SER A 65 13.36 -11.22 -18.64
N GLN A 66 12.06 -11.51 -18.63
CA GLN A 66 11.34 -11.95 -17.42
C GLN A 66 11.88 -13.30 -16.89
N GLU A 67 12.38 -14.17 -17.77
CA GLU A 67 12.94 -15.46 -17.37
C GLU A 67 14.37 -15.33 -16.79
N LYS A 68 15.10 -14.31 -17.23
CA LYS A 68 16.47 -14.03 -16.82
C LYS A 68 16.69 -12.52 -16.78
N ILE A 69 16.60 -11.94 -15.58
CA ILE A 69 16.87 -10.52 -15.37
C ILE A 69 18.37 -10.30 -15.51
N GLY A 70 18.77 -9.29 -16.28
CA GLY A 70 20.13 -8.81 -16.36
C GLY A 70 20.23 -7.36 -15.90
N CYS A 71 21.40 -6.95 -15.42
CA CYS A 71 21.68 -5.56 -15.14
C CYS A 71 23.17 -5.27 -15.30
N ARG A 72 23.46 -4.12 -15.91
CA ARG A 72 24.80 -3.54 -15.97
C ARG A 72 24.91 -2.43 -14.93
N LEU A 73 25.94 -2.47 -14.11
CA LEU A 73 26.23 -1.50 -13.06
C LEU A 73 27.50 -0.73 -13.37
N ASN A 74 27.46 0.59 -13.17
CA ASN A 74 28.62 1.44 -13.10
C ASN A 74 28.81 1.94 -11.66
N LEU A 75 29.56 1.19 -10.86
CA LEU A 75 29.75 1.46 -9.43
C LEU A 75 30.55 2.74 -9.17
N SER A 76 31.27 3.26 -10.18
CA SER A 76 31.95 4.57 -10.08
C SER A 76 31.01 5.76 -10.28
N ALA A 77 29.81 5.56 -10.80
CA ALA A 77 28.83 6.62 -11.10
C ALA A 77 27.69 6.68 -10.08
N LEU A 78 27.81 5.99 -8.94
CA LEU A 78 26.76 5.97 -7.93
C LEU A 78 26.45 7.37 -7.39
N PRO A 79 25.23 7.59 -6.85
CA PRO A 79 24.85 8.85 -6.22
C PRO A 79 25.86 9.30 -5.15
N ALA A 80 26.01 10.62 -5.00
CA ALA A 80 26.98 11.19 -4.07
C ALA A 80 26.80 10.64 -2.64
N GLY A 81 27.89 10.09 -2.09
CA GLY A 81 27.91 9.50 -0.75
C GLY A 81 27.49 8.04 -0.68
N ALA A 82 27.03 7.43 -1.78
CA ALA A 82 26.83 5.98 -1.86
C ALA A 82 28.18 5.27 -2.04
N ASP A 83 28.46 4.29 -1.20
CA ASP A 83 29.60 3.37 -1.34
C ASP A 83 29.17 1.91 -1.50
N ARG A 84 27.84 1.70 -1.54
CA ARG A 84 27.19 0.39 -1.57
C ARG A 84 25.94 0.38 -2.45
N VAL A 85 25.65 -0.78 -3.02
CA VAL A 85 24.36 -1.08 -3.69
C VAL A 85 23.83 -2.40 -3.16
N LEU A 86 22.63 -2.37 -2.57
CA LEU A 86 21.92 -3.57 -2.16
C LEU A 86 21.12 -4.14 -3.34
N VAL A 87 21.18 -5.45 -3.54
CA VAL A 87 20.36 -6.19 -4.52
C VAL A 87 19.23 -6.87 -3.77
N VAL A 88 18.00 -6.41 -4.00
CA VAL A 88 16.82 -6.87 -3.28
C VAL A 88 15.84 -7.54 -4.23
N VAL A 89 15.47 -8.78 -3.94
CA VAL A 89 14.37 -9.48 -4.62
C VAL A 89 13.12 -9.33 -3.77
N TYR A 90 11.99 -9.00 -4.38
CA TYR A 90 10.75 -8.75 -3.65
C TYR A 90 9.53 -9.16 -4.46
N THR A 91 8.41 -9.41 -3.78
CA THR A 91 7.09 -9.55 -4.39
C THR A 91 6.39 -8.19 -4.42
N PHE A 92 5.71 -7.84 -5.51
CA PHE A 92 4.99 -6.57 -5.62
C PHE A 92 3.98 -6.41 -4.49
N SER A 93 3.89 -5.21 -3.89
CA SER A 93 2.96 -4.87 -2.80
C SER A 93 2.89 -5.90 -1.65
N ALA A 94 3.95 -6.70 -1.46
CA ALA A 94 3.96 -7.84 -0.55
C ALA A 94 2.78 -8.84 -0.75
N ILE A 95 2.34 -9.05 -2.00
CA ILE A 95 1.22 -9.94 -2.36
C ILE A 95 1.46 -11.41 -1.95
N GLY A 96 2.72 -11.81 -1.74
CA GLY A 96 3.06 -13.15 -1.29
C GLY A 96 4.49 -13.27 -0.74
N PRO A 97 4.89 -14.47 -0.32
CA PRO A 97 6.25 -14.75 0.13
C PRO A 97 7.18 -15.11 -1.05
N VAL A 98 8.46 -14.77 -0.94
CA VAL A 98 9.48 -15.08 -1.96
C VAL A 98 9.69 -16.58 -2.15
N ARG A 99 9.23 -17.46 -1.24
CA ARG A 99 9.26 -18.92 -1.44
C ARG A 99 8.60 -19.40 -2.72
N GLU A 100 7.67 -18.65 -3.29
CA GLU A 100 7.02 -19.01 -4.55
C GLU A 100 7.99 -19.01 -5.75
N LEU A 101 9.12 -18.28 -5.62
CA LEU A 101 10.23 -18.31 -6.57
C LEU A 101 11.04 -19.62 -6.50
N ARG A 102 10.89 -20.39 -5.41
CA ARG A 102 11.55 -21.67 -5.06
C ARG A 102 13.07 -21.60 -4.91
N SER A 103 13.78 -21.10 -5.90
CA SER A 103 15.22 -20.86 -5.84
C SER A 103 15.62 -19.66 -6.69
N LEU A 104 16.72 -19.03 -6.30
CA LEU A 104 17.37 -17.96 -7.05
C LEU A 104 18.77 -18.40 -7.44
N ARG A 105 19.20 -18.05 -8.65
CA ARG A 105 20.57 -18.15 -9.12
C ARG A 105 21.02 -16.79 -9.61
N LEU A 106 21.95 -16.17 -8.89
CA LEU A 106 22.60 -14.91 -9.24
C LEU A 106 24.00 -15.20 -9.79
N GLN A 107 24.32 -14.65 -10.96
CA GLN A 107 25.65 -14.69 -11.53
C GLN A 107 26.19 -13.28 -11.73
N VAL A 108 27.44 -13.02 -11.35
CA VAL A 108 28.11 -11.71 -11.50
C VAL A 108 29.37 -11.89 -12.36
N ASP A 109 29.47 -11.12 -13.44
CA ASP A 109 30.54 -11.11 -14.46
C ASP A 109 30.90 -12.51 -15.00
N ASP A 110 29.95 -13.45 -15.01
CA ASP A 110 30.14 -14.88 -15.35
C ASP A 110 31.26 -15.58 -14.54
N GLN A 111 31.77 -14.92 -13.51
CA GLN A 111 32.88 -15.37 -12.69
C GLN A 111 32.41 -15.80 -11.31
N ILE A 112 31.31 -15.24 -10.82
CA ILE A 112 30.78 -15.47 -9.49
C ILE A 112 29.38 -16.04 -9.62
N GLU A 113 29.08 -17.10 -8.87
CA GLU A 113 27.74 -17.66 -8.77
C GLU A 113 27.28 -17.72 -7.31
N PHE A 114 26.04 -17.32 -7.05
CA PHE A 114 25.36 -17.46 -5.78
C PHE A 114 23.99 -18.07 -6.01
N SER A 115 23.68 -19.16 -5.30
CA SER A 115 22.38 -19.80 -5.36
C SER A 115 21.73 -19.80 -3.98
N LEU A 116 20.43 -19.51 -3.94
CA LEU A 116 19.64 -19.47 -2.71
C LEU A 116 18.38 -20.32 -2.88
N ASN A 117 18.16 -21.24 -1.94
CA ASN A 117 16.90 -21.97 -1.83
C ASN A 117 15.93 -21.15 -1.00
N LEU A 118 14.74 -20.87 -1.53
CA LEU A 118 13.71 -20.04 -0.91
C LEU A 118 12.54 -20.85 -0.33
N SER A 119 12.57 -22.19 -0.40
CA SER A 119 11.41 -23.03 -0.08
C SER A 119 10.85 -22.82 1.34
N GLU A 120 11.68 -22.39 2.29
CA GLU A 120 11.31 -22.11 3.68
C GLU A 120 11.17 -20.61 4.01
N ASN A 121 11.37 -19.72 3.02
CA ASN A 121 11.37 -18.27 3.21
C ASN A 121 9.95 -17.68 3.18
N GLY A 122 9.45 -17.31 4.35
CA GLY A 122 8.15 -16.64 4.50
C GLY A 122 8.18 -15.13 4.24
N GLU A 123 9.34 -14.54 3.93
CA GLU A 123 9.48 -13.10 3.72
C GLU A 123 8.97 -12.63 2.36
N SER A 124 8.53 -11.37 2.24
CA SER A 124 8.09 -10.77 0.98
C SER A 124 9.16 -9.95 0.26
N ALA A 125 10.32 -9.76 0.90
CA ALA A 125 11.53 -9.22 0.27
C ALA A 125 12.77 -9.85 0.89
N ILE A 126 13.85 -9.95 0.11
CA ILE A 126 15.13 -10.54 0.54
C ILE A 126 16.30 -9.82 -0.13
N ILE A 127 17.29 -9.43 0.67
CA ILE A 127 18.57 -8.92 0.16
C ILE A 127 19.43 -10.14 -0.20
N ILE A 128 19.71 -10.30 -1.49
CA ILE A 128 20.47 -11.45 -2.02
C ILE A 128 21.96 -11.13 -2.20
N GLY A 129 22.32 -9.85 -2.13
CA GLY A 129 23.71 -9.44 -2.16
C GLY A 129 23.90 -7.94 -1.97
N GLU A 130 25.15 -7.56 -1.72
CA GLU A 130 25.59 -6.17 -1.70
C GLU A 130 26.88 -5.99 -2.51
N PHE A 131 26.90 -4.98 -3.36
CA PHE A 131 28.12 -4.42 -3.93
C PHE A 131 28.63 -3.35 -2.97
N TYR A 132 29.92 -3.36 -2.64
CA TYR A 132 30.48 -2.39 -1.70
C TYR A 132 31.94 -2.06 -2.02
N CYS A 133 32.34 -0.82 -1.76
CA CYS A 133 33.73 -0.40 -1.87
C CYS A 133 34.42 -0.47 -0.51
N ARG A 134 35.60 -1.10 -0.45
CA ARG A 134 36.47 -1.06 0.73
C ARG A 134 37.92 -0.98 0.29
N ASN A 135 38.66 -0.01 0.83
CA ASN A 135 40.06 0.26 0.44
C ASN A 135 40.22 0.48 -1.08
N GLN A 136 39.34 1.28 -1.69
CA GLN A 136 39.31 1.56 -3.14
C GLN A 136 39.10 0.34 -4.05
N GLN A 137 38.69 -0.79 -3.49
CA GLN A 137 38.37 -2.00 -4.25
C GLN A 137 36.90 -2.35 -4.08
N TRP A 138 36.20 -2.49 -5.21
CA TRP A 138 34.83 -2.98 -5.24
C TRP A 138 34.77 -4.48 -4.99
N LYS A 139 33.79 -4.88 -4.20
CA LYS A 139 33.56 -6.26 -3.78
C LYS A 139 32.08 -6.58 -3.87
N PHE A 140 31.79 -7.84 -4.12
CA PHE A 140 30.44 -8.39 -4.01
C PHE A 140 30.38 -9.30 -2.78
N ARG A 141 29.33 -9.18 -1.97
CA ARG A 141 29.00 -10.10 -0.88
C ARG A 141 27.65 -10.72 -1.13
N ALA A 142 27.58 -12.04 -1.08
CA ALA A 142 26.32 -12.77 -1.12
C ALA A 142 25.60 -12.65 0.23
N LEU A 143 24.29 -12.38 0.21
CA LEU A 143 23.47 -12.19 1.40
C LEU A 143 22.19 -13.04 1.30
N ALA A 144 21.52 -13.22 2.44
CA ALA A 144 20.21 -13.87 2.53
C ALA A 144 19.42 -13.24 3.69
N GLU A 145 19.26 -11.91 3.64
CA GLU A 145 18.60 -11.14 4.71
C GLU A 145 17.14 -10.84 4.32
N GLY A 146 16.19 -11.50 4.97
CA GLY A 146 14.76 -11.37 4.69
C GLY A 146 14.09 -10.17 5.37
N SER A 147 13.01 -9.68 4.76
CA SER A 147 12.08 -8.70 5.31
C SER A 147 10.64 -9.20 5.18
N ALA A 148 10.01 -9.46 6.33
CA ALA A 148 8.64 -9.98 6.40
C ALA A 148 7.58 -9.07 5.77
N TYR A 149 7.84 -7.75 5.70
CA TYR A 149 6.85 -6.75 5.29
C TYR A 149 7.10 -6.16 3.88
N GLY A 150 7.90 -6.85 3.06
CA GLY A 150 8.16 -6.44 1.68
C GLY A 150 9.20 -5.32 1.53
N LEU A 151 9.30 -4.80 0.31
CA LEU A 151 10.33 -3.82 -0.08
C LEU A 151 10.02 -2.44 0.49
N SER A 152 8.75 -2.00 0.47
CA SER A 152 8.36 -0.70 1.03
C SER A 152 8.70 -0.59 2.53
N ALA A 153 8.49 -1.65 3.31
CA ALA A 153 8.86 -1.68 4.71
C ALA A 153 10.37 -1.72 4.94
N LEU A 154 11.11 -2.44 4.10
CA LEU A 154 12.58 -2.41 4.10
C LEU A 154 13.10 -1.00 3.81
N GLY A 155 12.52 -0.32 2.82
CA GLY A 155 12.80 1.09 2.50
C GLY A 155 12.55 2.00 3.70
N ARG A 156 11.38 1.92 4.34
CA ARG A 156 11.06 2.76 5.51
C ARG A 156 12.05 2.60 6.66
N ARG A 157 12.57 1.39 6.89
CA ARG A 157 13.60 1.14 7.94
C ARG A 157 14.90 1.89 7.68
N ILE A 158 15.25 2.09 6.42
CA ILE A 158 16.44 2.86 6.03
C ILE A 158 16.10 4.32 5.71
N GLY A 159 14.84 4.75 5.85
CA GLY A 159 14.41 6.13 5.56
C GLY A 159 14.13 6.43 4.08
N LEU A 160 13.88 5.40 3.27
CA LEU A 160 13.53 5.53 1.85
C LEU A 160 12.06 5.17 1.61
N ALA A 161 11.27 6.09 1.04
CA ALA A 161 9.92 5.78 0.58
C ALA A 161 10.00 5.07 -0.79
N ILE A 162 9.55 3.81 -0.85
CA ILE A 162 9.56 3.01 -2.07
C ILE A 162 8.14 2.57 -2.39
N ASP A 163 7.70 2.85 -3.62
CA ASP A 163 6.49 2.27 -4.20
C ASP A 163 6.83 0.90 -4.83
N ASP A 164 6.51 -0.16 -4.10
CA ASP A 164 6.72 -1.55 -4.53
C ASP A 164 5.53 -2.13 -5.30
N ALA A 165 4.59 -1.31 -5.77
CA ALA A 165 3.53 -1.74 -6.67
C ALA A 165 4.06 -2.25 -8.01
N HIS A 166 3.23 -3.05 -8.68
CA HIS A 166 3.48 -3.56 -10.03
C HIS A 166 3.71 -2.40 -11.03
N PRO A 167 4.69 -2.46 -11.95
CA PRO A 167 5.00 -1.40 -12.91
C PRO A 167 3.78 -0.92 -13.73
N ASP A 168 2.90 -1.83 -14.14
CA ASP A 168 1.65 -1.46 -14.85
C ASP A 168 0.61 -0.77 -13.96
N ARG A 169 0.73 -0.89 -12.64
CA ARG A 169 -0.08 -0.14 -11.66
C ARG A 169 0.62 1.15 -11.22
N ARG A 170 1.90 1.35 -11.56
CA ARG A 170 2.59 2.62 -11.35
C ARG A 170 2.11 3.63 -12.39
N PRO A 171 1.76 4.86 -12.00
CA PRO A 171 1.53 5.92 -12.96
C PRO A 171 2.81 6.11 -13.81
N ARG A 172 2.72 6.01 -15.14
CA ARG A 172 3.83 6.31 -16.03
C ARG A 172 4.17 7.81 -15.97
N SER A 173 5.45 8.08 -15.66
CA SER A 173 6.23 9.32 -15.87
C SER A 173 5.90 10.62 -15.10
N SER A 174 6.94 11.10 -14.40
CA SER A 174 7.45 12.48 -14.20
C SER A 174 6.50 13.70 -14.19
N ASP A 175 6.61 14.49 -13.12
CA ASP A 175 6.07 15.86 -12.91
C ASP A 175 4.55 16.05 -12.92
N SER A 176 3.80 15.23 -12.17
CA SER A 176 2.39 15.51 -11.91
C SER A 176 2.06 15.53 -10.42
N CYS A 177 1.49 16.66 -10.00
CA CYS A 177 0.63 16.84 -8.83
C CYS A 177 0.14 15.49 -8.27
N ARG A 178 0.62 15.09 -7.09
CA ARG A 178 0.13 13.87 -6.44
C ARG A 178 -1.34 14.09 -6.13
N ALA A 179 -2.22 13.32 -6.77
CA ALA A 179 -3.66 13.38 -6.53
C ALA A 179 -4.14 12.02 -5.99
N ALA A 180 -4.89 12.06 -4.90
CA ALA A 180 -5.58 10.93 -4.32
C ALA A 180 -7.08 11.19 -4.33
N SER A 181 -7.87 10.11 -4.44
CA SER A 181 -9.32 10.17 -4.30
C SER A 181 -9.82 9.08 -3.37
N GLY A 182 -10.89 9.39 -2.65
CA GLY A 182 -11.50 8.48 -1.70
C GLY A 182 -12.95 8.85 -1.42
N THR A 183 -13.51 8.20 -0.42
CA THR A 183 -14.85 8.45 0.10
C THR A 183 -14.74 8.97 1.53
N GLY A 184 -15.65 9.85 1.91
CA GLY A 184 -15.89 10.23 3.29
C GLY A 184 -17.38 10.33 3.55
N PHE A 185 -17.75 10.36 4.82
CA PHE A 185 -19.14 10.52 5.22
C PHE A 185 -19.29 11.50 6.36
N ALA A 186 -20.41 12.21 6.37
CA ALA A 186 -20.70 13.21 7.37
C ALA A 186 -21.04 12.57 8.71
N ILE A 187 -20.32 12.99 9.75
CA ILE A 187 -20.51 12.53 11.14
C ILE A 187 -21.07 13.63 12.04
N SER A 188 -21.06 14.88 11.56
CA SER A 188 -21.73 16.03 12.17
C SER A 188 -22.11 17.04 11.09
N ALA A 189 -22.77 18.13 11.49
CA ALA A 189 -23.12 19.25 10.61
C ALA A 189 -21.96 19.82 9.77
N THR A 190 -20.70 19.69 10.22
CA THR A 190 -19.53 20.33 9.58
C THR A 190 -18.32 19.40 9.46
N HIS A 191 -18.44 18.14 9.86
CA HIS A 191 -17.30 17.21 9.88
C HIS A 191 -17.54 15.96 9.05
N ILE A 192 -16.49 15.56 8.34
CA ILE A 192 -16.44 14.36 7.52
C ILE A 192 -15.39 13.40 8.10
N LEU A 193 -15.72 12.11 8.19
CA LEU A 193 -14.78 11.05 8.51
C LEU A 193 -14.31 10.38 7.21
N THR A 194 -13.01 10.12 7.10
CA THR A 194 -12.39 9.40 5.97
C THR A 194 -11.14 8.65 6.44
N CYS A 195 -10.45 7.97 5.52
CA CYS A 195 -9.17 7.31 5.77
C CYS A 195 -8.01 8.31 5.84
N ALA A 196 -7.05 8.06 6.73
CA ALA A 196 -5.86 8.90 6.86
C ALA A 196 -5.01 8.87 5.58
N HIS A 197 -4.80 7.69 4.99
CA HIS A 197 -3.98 7.54 3.79
C HIS A 197 -4.55 8.26 2.55
N VAL A 198 -5.85 8.60 2.53
CA VAL A 198 -6.48 9.33 1.42
C VAL A 198 -6.00 10.78 1.38
N ILE A 199 -5.69 11.36 2.53
CA ILE A 199 -5.31 12.77 2.68
C ILE A 199 -3.85 12.96 3.10
N GLU A 200 -3.10 11.87 3.26
CA GLU A 200 -1.73 11.91 3.76
C GLU A 200 -0.80 12.62 2.77
N ASP A 201 0.00 13.55 3.30
CA ASP A 201 0.92 14.39 2.54
C ASP A 201 0.26 15.22 1.42
N MET A 202 -1.05 15.51 1.56
CA MET A 202 -1.81 16.36 0.64
C MET A 202 -1.94 17.78 1.19
N GLN A 203 -1.74 18.78 0.32
CA GLN A 203 -1.82 20.20 0.71
C GLN A 203 -3.23 20.77 0.53
N GLU A 204 -3.96 20.28 -0.46
CA GLU A 204 -5.31 20.74 -0.76
C GLU A 204 -6.29 19.57 -0.73
N ILE A 205 -7.32 19.68 0.11
CA ILE A 205 -8.36 18.67 0.27
C ILE A 205 -9.71 19.31 -0.04
N HIS A 206 -10.41 18.75 -1.02
CA HIS A 206 -11.76 19.13 -1.37
C HIS A 206 -12.71 17.96 -1.15
N ILE A 207 -13.93 18.26 -0.76
CA ILE A 207 -15.04 17.32 -0.78
C ILE A 207 -15.99 17.67 -1.91
N ALA A 208 -16.55 16.67 -2.57
CA ALA A 208 -17.49 16.84 -3.67
C ALA A 208 -18.68 15.88 -3.55
N SER A 209 -19.87 16.39 -3.80
CA SER A 209 -21.09 15.59 -3.97
C SER A 209 -21.97 16.23 -5.06
N LEU A 210 -23.19 15.72 -5.23
CA LEU A 210 -24.19 16.38 -6.08
C LEU A 210 -24.60 17.76 -5.53
N GLU A 211 -24.38 18.03 -4.25
CA GLU A 211 -24.74 19.30 -3.59
C GLU A 211 -23.69 20.40 -3.81
N GLY A 212 -22.47 20.04 -4.22
CA GLY A 212 -21.41 21.00 -4.49
C GLY A 212 -20.02 20.49 -4.16
N ARG A 213 -19.06 21.41 -4.26
CA ARG A 213 -17.65 21.17 -3.95
C ARG A 213 -17.19 22.17 -2.90
N HIS A 214 -16.60 21.68 -1.82
CA HIS A 214 -16.18 22.51 -0.68
C HIS A 214 -14.76 22.19 -0.25
N ARG A 215 -14.06 23.17 0.31
CA ARG A 215 -12.73 22.97 0.88
C ARG A 215 -12.84 22.36 2.27
N ALA A 216 -11.99 21.38 2.54
CA ALA A 216 -11.89 20.73 3.83
C ALA A 216 -10.47 20.86 4.40
N GLU A 217 -10.39 20.85 5.72
CA GLU A 217 -9.15 20.92 6.47
C GLU A 217 -9.07 19.76 7.45
N PRO A 218 -7.89 19.12 7.62
CA PRO A 218 -7.73 18.07 8.61
C PRO A 218 -7.79 18.67 10.03
N VAL A 219 -8.64 18.10 10.88
CA VAL A 219 -8.72 18.43 12.31
C VAL A 219 -7.77 17.52 13.08
N VAL A 220 -7.90 16.20 12.87
CA VAL A 220 -7.08 15.17 13.49
C VAL A 220 -6.84 14.05 12.48
N VAL A 221 -5.61 13.53 12.43
CA VAL A 221 -5.22 12.41 11.58
C VAL A 221 -4.57 11.34 12.47
N ASP A 222 -5.21 10.18 12.56
CA ASP A 222 -4.69 8.98 13.21
C ASP A 222 -4.19 8.00 12.13
N ARG A 223 -2.90 8.10 11.83
CA ARG A 223 -2.24 7.24 10.84
C ARG A 223 -2.18 5.78 11.28
N ARG A 224 -2.20 5.50 12.58
CA ARG A 224 -2.07 4.14 13.11
C ARG A 224 -3.32 3.33 12.83
N ASN A 225 -4.48 3.95 13.00
CA ASN A 225 -5.79 3.32 12.79
C ASN A 225 -6.44 3.73 11.46
N ASP A 226 -5.71 4.45 10.61
CA ASP A 226 -6.16 4.94 9.30
C ASP A 226 -7.45 5.77 9.36
N LEU A 227 -7.57 6.67 10.34
CA LEU A 227 -8.73 7.54 10.53
C LEU A 227 -8.33 9.01 10.37
N ALA A 228 -9.14 9.79 9.67
CA ALA A 228 -8.98 11.24 9.59
C ALA A 228 -10.31 11.96 9.73
N LEU A 229 -10.33 12.95 10.62
CA LEU A 229 -11.44 13.87 10.79
C LEU A 229 -11.16 15.15 10.01
N LEU A 230 -12.05 15.48 9.09
CA LEU A 230 -12.01 16.71 8.31
C LEU A 230 -13.08 17.68 8.77
N ARG A 231 -12.77 18.97 8.79
CA ARG A 231 -13.73 20.06 8.96
C ARG A 231 -13.94 20.76 7.62
N VAL A 232 -15.18 21.03 7.29
CA VAL A 232 -15.55 21.69 6.03
C VAL A 232 -15.96 23.14 6.31
N GLN A 233 -15.43 24.07 5.52
CA GLN A 233 -15.78 25.48 5.62
C GLN A 233 -16.69 25.89 4.45
N GLY A 234 -17.69 26.75 4.74
CA GLY A 234 -18.55 27.33 3.71
C GLY A 234 -19.50 26.34 3.01
N ALA A 235 -19.82 25.22 3.66
CA ALA A 235 -20.78 24.23 3.17
C ALA A 235 -22.14 24.34 3.90
N PRO A 236 -23.24 23.87 3.30
CA PRO A 236 -24.51 23.67 4.00
C PRO A 236 -24.34 22.73 5.20
N VAL A 237 -25.25 22.83 6.18
CA VAL A 237 -25.30 21.90 7.32
C VAL A 237 -25.51 20.48 6.79
N PHE A 238 -24.54 19.60 7.05
CA PHE A 238 -24.65 18.21 6.61
C PHE A 238 -25.68 17.46 7.44
N LYS A 239 -26.38 16.55 6.78
CA LYS A 239 -27.00 15.44 7.50
C LYS A 239 -25.93 14.40 7.79
N GLN A 240 -26.04 13.75 8.93
CA GLN A 240 -25.03 12.83 9.44
C GLN A 240 -25.53 11.39 9.47
N VAL A 241 -24.60 10.45 9.38
CA VAL A 241 -24.89 9.04 9.57
C VAL A 241 -25.24 8.72 11.02
N PHE A 242 -25.89 7.57 11.22
CA PHE A 242 -26.04 6.95 12.54
C PHE A 242 -25.10 5.76 12.64
N PHE A 243 -24.37 5.66 13.74
CA PHE A 243 -23.61 4.46 14.10
C PHE A 243 -24.52 3.47 14.82
N ARG A 244 -24.22 2.17 14.68
CA ARG A 244 -24.96 1.15 15.41
C ARG A 244 -24.66 1.26 16.90
N ASP A 245 -25.69 1.22 17.73
CA ASP A 245 -25.52 1.12 19.18
C ASP A 245 -25.29 -0.33 19.64
N GLY A 246 -24.49 -0.54 20.68
CA GLY A 246 -24.20 -1.88 21.23
C GLY A 246 -22.94 -2.54 20.65
N THR A 247 -22.95 -3.88 20.57
CA THR A 247 -21.75 -4.69 20.27
C THR A 247 -21.34 -4.63 18.78
N GLY A 248 -20.09 -5.03 18.52
CA GLY A 248 -19.51 -5.16 17.17
C GLY A 248 -20.28 -6.16 16.28
N CYS A 249 -19.85 -6.31 15.03
CA CYS A 249 -20.53 -7.19 14.09
C CYS A 249 -20.43 -8.66 14.47
N ASP A 250 -21.39 -9.44 13.99
CA ASP A 250 -21.34 -10.90 14.02
C ASP A 250 -20.79 -11.47 12.71
N LEU A 251 -20.22 -12.68 12.75
CA LEU A 251 -19.82 -13.39 11.55
C LEU A 251 -21.04 -13.72 10.69
N GLY A 252 -20.92 -13.46 9.38
CA GLY A 252 -22.00 -13.64 8.41
C GLY A 252 -23.03 -12.51 8.38
N GLU A 253 -22.89 -11.48 9.23
CA GLU A 253 -23.79 -10.33 9.20
C GLU A 253 -23.72 -9.62 7.84
N GLN A 254 -24.89 -9.27 7.27
CA GLN A 254 -24.96 -8.60 5.98
C GLN A 254 -24.52 -7.14 6.10
N VAL A 255 -23.69 -6.70 5.16
CA VAL A 255 -23.19 -5.33 5.10
C VAL A 255 -23.30 -4.74 3.70
N VAL A 256 -23.51 -3.44 3.64
CA VAL A 256 -23.59 -2.64 2.41
C VAL A 256 -22.49 -1.58 2.45
N ALA A 257 -21.59 -1.59 1.47
CA ALA A 257 -20.57 -0.56 1.28
C ALA A 257 -21.06 0.47 0.27
N MET A 258 -20.89 1.77 0.57
CA MET A 258 -21.30 2.84 -0.33
C MET A 258 -20.27 3.96 -0.40
N GLY A 259 -19.90 4.34 -1.63
CA GLY A 259 -18.89 5.37 -1.84
C GLY A 259 -18.67 5.72 -3.31
N PHE A 260 -17.50 6.30 -3.60
CA PHE A 260 -17.12 6.81 -4.91
C PHE A 260 -15.89 6.08 -5.47
N PRO A 261 -15.99 4.78 -5.78
CA PRO A 261 -14.90 4.07 -6.45
C PRO A 261 -14.66 4.64 -7.86
N LEU A 262 -13.40 4.62 -8.28
CA LEU A 262 -12.95 4.95 -9.64
C LEU A 262 -13.47 6.30 -10.15
N ALA A 263 -13.49 7.33 -9.30
CA ALA A 263 -13.90 8.67 -9.68
C ALA A 263 -13.11 9.16 -10.91
N GLY A 264 -13.74 9.11 -12.09
CA GLY A 264 -13.11 9.44 -13.38
C GLY A 264 -13.36 8.41 -14.49
N LEU A 265 -13.63 7.14 -14.16
CA LEU A 265 -13.90 6.06 -15.13
C LEU A 265 -15.37 5.60 -15.13
N THR A 266 -15.96 5.50 -13.94
CA THR A 266 -17.38 5.27 -13.73
C THR A 266 -18.02 6.61 -13.39
N GLY A 267 -19.18 6.94 -13.98
CA GLY A 267 -19.84 8.24 -13.77
C GLY A 267 -19.89 8.62 -12.28
N GLY A 268 -19.77 9.91 -11.95
CA GLY A 268 -19.50 10.42 -10.60
C GLY A 268 -20.58 10.22 -9.52
N GLY A 269 -21.47 9.24 -9.69
CA GLY A 269 -22.47 8.84 -8.71
C GLY A 269 -21.94 7.84 -7.68
N VAL A 270 -22.66 7.74 -6.56
CA VAL A 270 -22.41 6.76 -5.50
C VAL A 270 -22.58 5.34 -6.05
N GLN A 271 -21.61 4.48 -5.81
CA GLN A 271 -21.70 3.04 -6.06
C GLN A 271 -22.08 2.31 -4.78
N VAL A 272 -22.83 1.22 -4.93
CA VAL A 272 -23.37 0.43 -3.83
C VAL A 272 -22.97 -1.02 -4.07
N THR A 273 -22.33 -1.64 -3.08
CA THR A 273 -22.00 -3.06 -3.10
C THR A 273 -22.45 -3.73 -1.81
N GLN A 274 -22.81 -5.01 -1.90
CA GLN A 274 -23.31 -5.79 -0.78
C GLN A 274 -22.47 -7.04 -0.58
N GLY A 275 -22.33 -7.45 0.68
CA GLY A 275 -21.64 -8.67 1.08
C GLY A 275 -21.96 -9.02 2.53
N GLY A 276 -21.05 -9.73 3.18
CA GLY A 276 -21.16 -10.08 4.59
C GLY A 276 -19.83 -9.95 5.32
N VAL A 277 -19.91 -9.91 6.64
CA VAL A 277 -18.74 -9.96 7.53
C VAL A 277 -18.15 -11.37 7.51
N SER A 278 -16.94 -11.53 7.01
CA SER A 278 -16.26 -12.82 6.88
C SER A 278 -15.31 -13.12 8.05
N ALA A 279 -14.78 -12.09 8.71
CA ALA A 279 -13.96 -12.23 9.92
C ALA A 279 -14.11 -11.03 10.85
N LEU A 280 -13.94 -11.25 12.15
CA LEU A 280 -14.00 -10.19 13.17
C LEU A 280 -12.64 -9.56 13.48
N PHE A 281 -11.59 -10.00 12.79
CA PHE A 281 -10.22 -9.51 12.95
C PHE A 281 -9.61 -9.29 11.56
N GLY A 282 -8.68 -8.34 11.47
CA GLY A 282 -7.84 -8.17 10.30
C GLY A 282 -6.73 -9.22 10.21
N LEU A 283 -5.83 -9.03 9.25
CA LEU A 283 -4.61 -9.82 9.13
C LEU A 283 -3.82 -9.82 10.44
N HIS A 284 -3.15 -10.92 10.74
CA HIS A 284 -2.34 -11.09 11.97
C HIS A 284 -3.12 -10.84 13.28
N ASN A 285 -4.43 -11.11 13.29
CA ASN A 285 -5.33 -10.88 14.43
C ASN A 285 -5.45 -9.40 14.83
N ASP A 286 -5.38 -8.48 13.87
CA ASP A 286 -5.61 -7.07 14.15
C ASP A 286 -7.06 -6.84 14.63
N ALA A 287 -7.19 -6.49 15.90
CA ALA A 287 -8.48 -6.26 16.56
C ALA A 287 -9.16 -4.95 16.13
N SER A 288 -8.44 -4.02 15.49
CA SER A 288 -8.99 -2.75 15.00
C SER A 288 -9.88 -2.93 13.76
N LEU A 289 -9.68 -4.03 13.03
CA LEU A 289 -10.31 -4.28 11.73
C LEU A 289 -11.32 -5.43 11.79
N LEU A 290 -12.29 -5.38 10.88
CA LEU A 290 -13.13 -6.50 10.48
C LEU A 290 -12.90 -6.82 9.00
N GLN A 291 -13.16 -8.06 8.59
CA GLN A 291 -13.11 -8.48 7.20
C GLN A 291 -14.52 -8.60 6.62
N PHE A 292 -14.71 -8.17 5.38
CA PHE A 292 -15.98 -8.26 4.67
C PHE A 292 -15.79 -8.62 3.19
N THR A 293 -16.88 -9.06 2.56
CA THR A 293 -16.86 -9.62 1.20
C THR A 293 -17.49 -8.73 0.12
N ALA A 294 -18.11 -7.60 0.48
CA ALA A 294 -18.68 -6.68 -0.50
C ALA A 294 -17.56 -6.14 -1.42
N PRO A 295 -17.70 -6.23 -2.76
CA PRO A 295 -16.66 -5.76 -3.67
C PRO A 295 -16.34 -4.28 -3.46
N ILE A 296 -15.06 -3.93 -3.44
CA ILE A 296 -14.57 -2.56 -3.40
C ILE A 296 -13.53 -2.33 -4.49
N GLN A 297 -13.29 -1.07 -4.82
CA GLN A 297 -12.33 -0.65 -5.83
C GLN A 297 -11.54 0.56 -5.31
N PRO A 298 -10.44 0.95 -5.96
CA PRO A 298 -9.75 2.20 -5.63
C PRO A 298 -10.74 3.38 -5.58
N GLY A 299 -10.67 4.19 -4.51
CA GLY A 299 -11.64 5.26 -4.21
C GLY A 299 -12.73 4.87 -3.20
N SER A 300 -12.90 3.57 -2.89
CA SER A 300 -13.78 3.11 -1.81
C SER A 300 -13.20 3.35 -0.40
N SER A 301 -11.91 3.68 -0.26
CA SER A 301 -11.31 4.01 1.04
C SER A 301 -12.06 5.15 1.73
N GLY A 302 -12.47 4.93 2.97
CA GLY A 302 -13.30 5.82 3.77
C GLY A 302 -14.82 5.67 3.55
N SER A 303 -15.25 4.69 2.75
CA SER A 303 -16.68 4.37 2.62
C SER A 303 -17.25 3.82 3.93
N PRO A 304 -18.44 4.25 4.37
CA PRO A 304 -19.14 3.59 5.46
C PRO A 304 -19.61 2.18 5.03
N LEU A 305 -19.49 1.24 5.98
CA LEU A 305 -20.18 -0.05 5.94
C LEU A 305 -21.46 0.06 6.78
N PHE A 306 -22.60 -0.12 6.13
CA PHE A 306 -23.90 -0.14 6.78
C PHE A 306 -24.35 -1.56 7.07
N ASP A 307 -24.96 -1.78 8.23
CA ASP A 307 -25.75 -2.98 8.49
C ASP A 307 -27.14 -2.88 7.84
N THR A 308 -27.95 -3.92 8.04
CA THR A 308 -29.32 -3.96 7.53
C THR A 308 -30.28 -2.95 8.19
N SER A 309 -29.88 -2.31 9.30
CA SER A 309 -30.64 -1.22 9.91
C SER A 309 -30.28 0.16 9.35
N GLY A 310 -29.34 0.23 8.42
CA GLY A 310 -28.83 1.48 7.87
C GLY A 310 -27.87 2.20 8.82
N ALA A 311 -27.37 1.50 9.84
CA ALA A 311 -26.42 2.04 10.80
C ALA A 311 -24.98 1.68 10.40
N VAL A 312 -24.04 2.60 10.63
CA VAL A 312 -22.62 2.37 10.34
C VAL A 312 -22.02 1.41 11.34
N VAL A 313 -21.40 0.34 10.83
CA VAL A 313 -20.73 -0.70 11.60
C VAL A 313 -19.21 -0.75 11.36
N GLY A 314 -18.74 -0.07 10.32
CA GLY A 314 -17.32 0.13 10.07
C GLY A 314 -17.06 1.13 8.95
N MET A 315 -15.78 1.39 8.68
CA MET A 315 -15.31 2.24 7.59
C MET A 315 -14.27 1.48 6.77
N VAL A 316 -14.53 1.33 5.47
CA VAL A 316 -13.63 0.65 4.52
C VAL A 316 -12.27 1.34 4.52
N THR A 317 -11.18 0.58 4.65
CA THR A 317 -9.81 1.11 4.64
C THR A 317 -8.99 0.50 3.51
N SER A 318 -8.83 -0.82 3.51
CA SER A 318 -7.89 -1.52 2.67
C SER A 318 -8.50 -2.80 2.10
N THR A 319 -7.84 -3.33 1.09
CA THR A 319 -8.11 -4.64 0.49
C THR A 319 -6.78 -5.36 0.35
N VAL A 320 -6.80 -6.69 0.32
CA VAL A 320 -5.62 -7.45 -0.09
C VAL A 320 -5.69 -7.64 -1.60
N PRO A 321 -4.75 -7.05 -2.37
CA PRO A 321 -4.70 -7.26 -3.80
C PRO A 321 -4.64 -8.77 -4.09
N ASP A 322 -5.46 -9.23 -5.03
CA ASP A 322 -5.48 -10.60 -5.56
C ASP A 322 -6.10 -11.69 -4.65
N ALA A 323 -6.52 -11.33 -3.43
CA ALA A 323 -7.44 -12.14 -2.64
C ALA A 323 -8.88 -11.65 -2.88
N GLN A 324 -9.62 -12.35 -3.75
CA GLN A 324 -10.99 -11.95 -4.10
C GLN A 324 -11.87 -11.82 -2.85
N ASN A 325 -12.49 -10.64 -2.69
CA ASN A 325 -13.41 -10.33 -1.59
C ASN A 325 -12.79 -10.43 -0.19
N MET A 326 -11.48 -10.20 -0.06
CA MET A 326 -10.81 -10.03 1.22
C MET A 326 -10.58 -8.54 1.49
N ASN A 327 -11.62 -7.90 1.99
CA ASN A 327 -11.64 -6.46 2.24
C ASN A 327 -11.68 -6.17 3.74
N PHE A 328 -11.09 -5.06 4.16
CA PHE A 328 -10.97 -4.69 5.57
C PHE A 328 -11.62 -3.34 5.87
N ALA A 329 -12.25 -3.26 7.02
CA ALA A 329 -12.84 -2.04 7.53
C ALA A 329 -12.46 -1.80 8.99
N VAL A 330 -12.18 -0.55 9.32
CA VAL A 330 -12.02 -0.08 10.70
C VAL A 330 -13.36 -0.22 11.41
N LYS A 331 -13.37 -0.88 12.57
CA LYS A 331 -14.60 -1.11 13.35
C LYS A 331 -15.21 0.20 13.81
N ALA A 332 -16.55 0.28 13.78
CA ALA A 332 -17.28 1.44 14.28
C ALA A 332 -16.92 1.80 15.73
N GLY A 333 -16.66 0.82 16.61
CA GLY A 333 -16.24 1.10 17.98
C GLY A 333 -14.94 1.90 18.08
N LEU A 334 -13.97 1.65 17.18
CA LEU A 334 -12.72 2.41 17.14
C LEU A 334 -12.93 3.80 16.54
N ALA A 335 -13.74 3.91 15.48
CA ALA A 335 -14.13 5.20 14.91
C ALA A 335 -14.86 6.07 15.95
N LEU A 336 -15.78 5.49 16.73
CA LEU A 336 -16.49 6.17 17.81
C LEU A 336 -15.54 6.67 18.90
N ALA A 337 -14.60 5.82 19.36
CA ALA A 337 -13.60 6.23 20.33
C ALA A 337 -12.71 7.38 19.83
N PHE A 338 -12.35 7.35 18.54
CA PHE A 338 -11.64 8.44 17.88
C PHE A 338 -12.45 9.74 17.84
N LEU A 339 -13.74 9.67 17.49
CA LEU A 339 -14.64 10.82 17.47
C LEU A 339 -14.86 11.41 18.88
N ASP A 340 -15.03 10.56 19.88
CA ASP A 340 -15.15 10.96 21.29
C ASP A 340 -13.89 11.70 21.75
N ALA A 341 -12.70 11.21 21.39
CA ALA A 341 -11.42 11.87 21.69
C ALA A 341 -11.27 13.24 20.99
N CYS A 342 -11.90 13.41 19.82
CA CYS A 342 -11.97 14.69 19.09
C CYS A 342 -13.05 15.63 19.64
N GLY A 343 -13.84 15.21 20.62
CA GLY A 343 -14.97 15.98 21.16
C GLY A 343 -16.17 16.07 20.22
N VAL A 344 -16.31 15.13 19.27
CA VAL A 344 -17.43 15.10 18.32
C VAL A 344 -18.41 14.00 18.69
N VAL A 345 -19.63 14.40 19.05
CA VAL A 345 -20.69 13.46 19.46
C VAL A 345 -21.33 12.82 18.23
N ALA A 346 -21.01 11.56 17.99
CA ALA A 346 -21.61 10.76 16.92
C ALA A 346 -23.04 10.35 17.25
N SER A 347 -23.96 10.41 16.28
CA SER A 347 -25.32 9.90 16.44
C SER A 347 -25.35 8.37 16.41
N ARG A 348 -26.20 7.78 17.24
CA ARG A 348 -26.38 6.34 17.34
C ARG A 348 -27.85 5.97 17.13
N THR A 349 -28.09 4.79 16.57
CA THR A 349 -29.44 4.24 16.43
C THR A 349 -29.53 2.83 17.01
N PRO A 350 -30.61 2.49 17.73
CA PRO A 350 -30.87 1.12 18.14
C PRO A 350 -31.10 0.22 16.92
N SER A 351 -30.57 -1.01 16.97
CA SER A 351 -30.91 -2.04 15.99
C SER A 351 -32.34 -2.51 16.22
N GLY A 352 -33.21 -2.41 15.21
CA GLY A 352 -34.60 -2.85 15.37
C GLY A 352 -35.50 -2.72 14.15
N LYS A 353 -35.21 -1.77 13.25
CA LYS A 353 -35.82 -1.74 11.91
C LYS A 353 -34.81 -2.22 10.87
N THR A 354 -35.26 -3.06 9.96
CA THR A 354 -34.46 -3.57 8.84
C THR A 354 -34.91 -2.87 7.57
N PHE A 355 -33.96 -2.38 6.79
CA PHE A 355 -34.17 -1.75 5.49
C PHE A 355 -33.55 -2.59 4.39
N THR A 356 -34.14 -2.50 3.21
CA THR A 356 -33.54 -3.06 1.99
C THR A 356 -32.33 -2.23 1.56
N THR A 357 -31.38 -2.84 0.85
CA THR A 357 -30.22 -2.15 0.27
C THR A 357 -30.64 -0.89 -0.48
N ALA A 358 -31.69 -0.96 -1.30
CA ALA A 358 -32.19 0.19 -2.07
C ALA A 358 -32.70 1.35 -1.19
N GLN A 359 -33.31 1.06 -0.04
CA GLN A 359 -33.75 2.08 0.91
C GLN A 359 -32.54 2.74 1.59
N ILE A 360 -31.60 1.93 2.08
CA ILE A 360 -30.36 2.42 2.69
C ILE A 360 -29.61 3.30 1.69
N SER A 361 -29.49 2.87 0.43
CA SER A 361 -28.81 3.64 -0.62
C SER A 361 -29.47 4.98 -0.92
N ARG A 362 -30.79 5.05 -0.96
CA ARG A 362 -31.52 6.31 -1.19
C ARG A 362 -31.28 7.31 -0.06
N GLU A 363 -31.24 6.83 1.18
CA GLU A 363 -31.04 7.68 2.35
C GLU A 363 -29.57 8.06 2.54
N ALA A 364 -28.64 7.14 2.30
CA ALA A 364 -27.23 7.35 2.57
C ALA A 364 -26.54 8.32 1.61
N GLN A 365 -27.04 8.48 0.38
CA GLN A 365 -26.43 9.36 -0.62
C GLN A 365 -26.20 10.80 -0.11
N GLN A 366 -27.10 11.31 0.73
CA GLN A 366 -26.99 12.67 1.29
C GLN A 366 -25.92 12.82 2.38
N PHE A 367 -25.33 11.71 2.86
CA PHE A 367 -24.27 11.71 3.86
C PHE A 367 -22.88 11.52 3.24
N LEU A 368 -22.82 11.08 1.97
CA LEU A 368 -21.60 10.64 1.31
C LEU A 368 -20.96 11.77 0.51
N TRP A 369 -19.65 11.89 0.65
CA TRP A 369 -18.84 12.89 -0.03
C TRP A 369 -17.63 12.22 -0.66
N ARG A 370 -17.31 12.56 -1.90
CA ARG A 370 -16.04 12.20 -2.52
C ARG A 370 -14.96 13.08 -1.94
N ILE A 371 -13.83 12.49 -1.57
CA ILE A 371 -12.63 13.23 -1.15
C ILE A 371 -11.70 13.32 -2.35
N ASP A 372 -11.31 14.53 -2.72
CA ASP A 372 -10.30 14.82 -3.73
C ASP A 372 -9.14 15.53 -3.01
N ALA A 373 -8.00 14.86 -2.87
CA ALA A 373 -6.84 15.40 -2.19
C ALA A 373 -5.67 15.54 -3.17
N ARG A 374 -4.96 16.67 -3.12
CA ARG A 374 -3.83 16.94 -4.02
C ARG A 374 -2.66 17.60 -3.34
N ASN A 375 -1.47 17.31 -3.82
CA ASN A 375 -0.24 18.01 -3.49
C ASN A 375 0.28 18.64 -4.80
N PRO A 376 0.04 19.96 -5.01
CA PRO A 376 0.36 20.68 -6.24
C PRO A 376 1.84 20.77 -6.54
#